data_AF-A0A3B7MRC7-F1
#
_entry.id   AF-A0A3B7MRC7-F1
#
_cell.length_a   1.000
_cell.length_b   1.000
_cell.length_c   1.000
_cell.angle_alpha   90.00
_cell.angle_beta   90.00
_cell.angle_gamma   90.00
#
_symmetry.space_group_name_H-M   'P 1'
#
loop_
_entity.id
_entity.type
_entity.pdbx_description
1 polymer ?
#
loop_
_entity_poly.entity_id
_entity_poly.type
_entity_poly.pdbx_seq_one_letter_code
_entity_poly.pdbx_strand_id
1 'polypeptide(L)'
;MIGGAFMGNTVTGERTTNPVGQVVPEVHAKNEINPAVLRRADELFERPGGNTLHEVTEAYQGALISQLNRVSAGVGSETNPIYKAAHSAATEQSGEIRSRYLDRMGFPTPGMLPGVIQGAEFYAVDAQGRERPIMRIMQ
;
A
#
# COMPACT_ATOMS: atom_id res chain seq x y z
N MET A 1 9.79 -2.42 -3.61
CA MET A 1 8.74 -1.57 -3.02
C MET A 1 7.74 -1.26 -4.14
N ILE A 2 6.48 -1.70 -4.04
CA ILE A 2 5.57 -1.91 -5.20
C ILE A 2 4.78 -0.66 -5.62
N GLY A 3 4.83 0.44 -4.88
CA GLY A 3 4.10 1.67 -5.22
C GLY A 3 3.51 2.29 -3.97
N GLY A 4 2.78 1.50 -3.18
CA GLY A 4 2.35 1.81 -1.84
C GLY A 4 2.13 0.53 -1.04
N ALA A 5 1.98 0.65 0.28
CA ALA A 5 1.63 -0.47 1.15
C ALA A 5 1.04 0.01 2.48
N PHE A 6 0.06 -0.74 2.99
CA PHE A 6 -0.30 -0.71 4.40
C PHE A 6 0.80 -1.33 5.27
N MET A 7 1.46 -0.49 6.06
CA MET A 7 2.59 -0.87 6.91
C MET A 7 2.14 -1.21 8.34
N GLY A 8 0.84 -1.34 8.56
CA GLY A 8 0.25 -1.67 9.84
C GLY A 8 -0.09 -0.45 10.70
N ASN A 9 -0.42 -0.73 11.95
CA ASN A 9 -0.71 0.29 12.93
C ASN A 9 -0.40 -0.19 14.35
N THR A 10 -0.40 0.74 15.30
CA THR A 10 -0.20 0.44 16.71
C THR A 10 -1.23 1.19 17.55
N VAL A 11 -2.05 0.46 18.28
CA VAL A 11 -2.88 1.02 19.35
C VAL A 11 -1.95 1.40 20.50
N THR A 12 -1.95 2.66 20.86
CA THR A 12 -1.13 3.20 21.94
C THR A 12 -1.84 3.07 23.29
N GLY A 13 -1.13 3.33 24.39
CA GLY A 13 -1.75 3.47 25.71
C GLY A 13 -2.43 4.82 25.93
N GLU A 14 -2.26 5.75 24.99
CA GLU A 14 -2.76 7.13 25.08
C GLU A 14 -4.23 7.21 24.64
N ARG A 15 -4.88 8.30 25.06
CA ARG A 15 -6.28 8.57 24.76
C ARG A 15 -6.39 9.86 23.97
N THR A 16 -7.21 9.83 22.94
CA THR A 16 -7.55 11.00 22.13
C THR A 16 -9.07 11.17 22.05
N THR A 17 -9.53 12.32 21.56
CA THR A 17 -10.95 12.60 21.37
C THR A 17 -11.25 12.58 19.88
N ASN A 18 -12.15 11.70 19.45
CA ASN A 18 -12.55 11.64 18.04
C ASN A 18 -13.44 12.85 17.65
N PRO A 19 -13.73 13.08 16.35
CA PRO A 19 -14.50 14.24 15.89
C PRO A 19 -15.92 14.36 16.47
N VAL A 20 -16.46 13.30 17.08
CA VAL A 20 -17.79 13.30 17.74
C VAL A 20 -17.69 13.41 19.27
N GLY A 21 -16.51 13.76 19.81
CA GLY A 21 -16.32 14.05 21.24
C GLY A 21 -16.10 12.82 22.13
N GLN A 22 -15.90 11.63 21.57
CA GLN A 22 -15.68 10.41 22.35
C GLN A 22 -14.19 10.19 22.63
N VAL A 23 -13.88 9.82 23.87
CA VAL A 23 -12.53 9.42 24.27
C VAL A 23 -12.24 8.01 23.79
N VAL A 24 -11.26 7.87 22.91
CA VAL A 24 -10.86 6.63 22.23
C VAL A 24 -9.35 6.39 22.37
N PRO A 25 -8.85 5.15 22.20
CA PRO A 25 -7.40 4.91 22.13
C PRO A 25 -6.78 5.66 20.95
N GLU A 26 -5.63 6.27 21.14
CA GLU A 26 -4.85 6.79 20.02
C GLU A 26 -4.21 5.64 19.24
N VAL A 27 -4.23 5.72 17.91
CA VAL A 27 -3.69 4.70 17.01
C VAL A 27 -2.73 5.35 16.03
N HIS A 28 -1.51 4.84 15.96
CA HIS A 28 -0.49 5.27 14.99
C HIS A 28 -0.52 4.36 13.78
N ALA A 29 -1.05 4.85 12.66
CA ALA A 29 -1.05 4.14 11.39
C ALA A 29 0.24 4.42 10.61
N LYS A 30 0.69 3.43 9.84
CA LYS A 30 1.84 3.57 8.96
C LYS A 30 1.46 3.11 7.56
N ASN A 31 1.83 3.90 6.58
CA ASN A 31 1.80 3.52 5.18
C ASN A 31 3.15 3.83 4.53
N GLU A 32 3.41 3.14 3.44
CA GLU A 32 4.51 3.43 2.54
C GLU A 32 3.91 3.98 1.25
N ILE A 33 4.51 5.05 0.71
CA ILE A 33 4.07 5.68 -0.54
C ILE A 33 5.31 5.94 -1.39
N ASN A 34 5.27 5.48 -2.64
CA ASN A 34 6.18 5.84 -3.70
C ASN A 34 5.42 6.70 -4.74
N PRO A 35 5.45 8.04 -4.60
CA PRO A 35 4.65 8.94 -5.42
C PRO A 35 4.94 8.83 -6.92
N ALA A 36 6.18 8.49 -7.28
CA ALA A 36 6.57 8.38 -8.69
C ALA A 36 5.91 7.18 -9.38
N VAL A 37 5.83 6.03 -8.70
CA VAL A 37 5.15 4.84 -9.22
C VAL A 37 3.64 5.04 -9.23
N LEU A 38 3.06 5.53 -8.12
CA LEU A 38 1.61 5.74 -8.02
C LEU A 38 1.11 6.74 -9.07
N ARG A 39 1.83 7.86 -9.27
CA ARG A 39 1.46 8.86 -10.29
C ARG A 39 1.45 8.25 -11.69
N ARG A 40 2.44 7.44 -12.06
CA ARG A 40 2.51 6.82 -13.40
C ARG A 40 1.37 5.82 -13.63
N ALA A 41 0.98 5.08 -12.59
CA ALA A 41 -0.18 4.20 -12.66
C ALA A 41 -1.49 5.00 -12.79
N ASP A 42 -1.65 6.07 -12.00
CA ASP A 42 -2.81 6.95 -12.06
C ASP A 42 -2.97 7.64 -13.43
N GLU A 43 -1.87 8.10 -14.02
CA GLU A 43 -1.83 8.70 -15.37
C GLU A 43 -2.31 7.71 -16.45
N LEU A 44 -1.93 6.43 -16.34
CA LEU A 44 -2.34 5.38 -17.28
C LEU A 44 -3.86 5.16 -17.29
N PHE A 45 -4.52 5.35 -16.14
CA PHE A 45 -5.95 5.14 -15.96
C PHE A 45 -6.75 6.43 -15.87
N GLU A 46 -6.13 7.59 -16.14
CA GLU A 46 -6.77 8.91 -16.09
C GLU A 46 -7.41 9.24 -14.72
N ARG A 47 -6.83 8.72 -13.63
CA ARG A 47 -7.30 8.88 -12.23
C ARG A 47 -6.23 9.53 -11.34
N PRO A 48 -5.80 10.77 -11.62
CA PRO A 48 -4.69 11.41 -10.90
C PRO A 48 -4.93 11.46 -9.38
N GLY A 49 -4.00 10.89 -8.62
CA GLY A 49 -4.04 10.86 -7.16
C GLY A 49 -4.88 9.72 -6.56
N GLY A 50 -5.57 8.93 -7.39
CA GLY A 50 -6.44 7.84 -6.95
C GLY A 50 -5.71 6.81 -6.10
N ASN A 51 -4.53 6.35 -6.54
CA ASN A 51 -3.75 5.39 -5.76
C ASN A 51 -3.17 6.00 -4.48
N THR A 52 -2.70 7.26 -4.49
CA THR A 52 -2.23 7.90 -3.25
C THR A 52 -3.36 8.04 -2.23
N LEU A 53 -4.56 8.39 -2.70
CA LEU A 53 -5.75 8.46 -1.84
C LEU A 53 -6.14 7.08 -1.29
N HIS A 54 -6.03 6.02 -2.11
CA HIS A 54 -6.21 4.64 -1.67
C HIS A 54 -5.27 4.29 -0.51
N GLU A 55 -3.96 4.48 -0.66
CA GLU A 55 -2.98 4.15 0.40
C GLU A 55 -3.22 4.91 1.71
N VAL A 56 -3.58 6.19 1.62
CA VAL A 56 -3.86 7.02 2.80
C VAL A 56 -5.17 6.56 3.48
N THR A 57 -6.20 6.28 2.69
CA THR A 57 -7.49 5.88 3.24
C THR A 57 -7.48 4.45 3.78
N GLU A 58 -6.72 3.54 3.17
CA GLU A 58 -6.50 2.19 3.72
C GLU A 58 -5.85 2.24 5.11
N ALA A 59 -4.79 3.04 5.29
CA ALA A 59 -4.15 3.20 6.59
C ALA A 59 -5.09 3.83 7.62
N TYR A 60 -5.89 4.83 7.21
CA TYR A 60 -6.88 5.46 8.06
C TYR A 60 -7.99 4.48 8.49
N GLN A 61 -8.55 3.71 7.56
CA GLN A 61 -9.56 2.68 7.86
C GLN A 61 -8.98 1.59 8.76
N GLY A 62 -7.75 1.16 8.51
CA GLY A 62 -7.03 0.24 9.40
C GLY A 62 -6.93 0.79 10.82
N ALA A 63 -6.61 2.07 10.98
CA ALA A 63 -6.54 2.73 12.28
C ALA A 63 -7.90 2.77 12.99
N LEU A 64 -8.98 3.10 12.28
CA LEU A 64 -10.34 3.09 12.84
C LEU A 64 -10.75 1.70 13.34
N ILE A 65 -10.48 0.67 12.53
CA ILE A 65 -10.76 -0.73 12.90
C ILE A 65 -9.97 -1.13 14.15
N SER A 66 -8.67 -0.79 14.20
CA SER A 66 -7.81 -1.05 15.35
C SER A 66 -8.24 -0.27 16.60
N GLN A 67 -8.72 0.95 16.43
CA GLN A 67 -9.22 1.78 17.53
C GLN A 67 -10.46 1.17 18.18
N LEU A 68 -11.38 0.63 17.37
CA LEU A 68 -12.59 -0.04 17.83
C LEU A 68 -12.28 -1.38 18.50
N ASN A 69 -11.42 -2.19 17.88
CA ASN A 69 -11.13 -3.56 18.34
C ASN A 69 -10.02 -3.62 19.39
N ARG A 70 -9.26 -2.53 19.57
CA ARG A 70 -8.07 -2.46 20.42
C ARG A 70 -6.98 -3.47 20.05
N VAL A 71 -6.83 -3.72 18.75
CA VAL A 71 -5.86 -4.67 18.20
C VAL A 71 -4.96 -3.94 17.23
N SER A 72 -3.66 -3.96 17.51
CA SER A 72 -2.62 -3.50 16.57
C SER A 72 -2.45 -4.50 15.42
N ALA A 73 -2.06 -4.02 14.25
CA ALA A 73 -1.82 -4.86 13.09
C ALA A 73 -0.43 -4.64 12.49
N GLY A 74 0.16 -5.73 11.98
CA GLY A 74 1.41 -5.66 11.22
C GLY A 74 1.20 -5.15 9.80
N VAL A 75 2.20 -5.35 8.94
CA VAL A 75 2.14 -5.07 7.50
C VAL A 75 0.97 -5.84 6.86
N GLY A 76 0.39 -5.26 5.81
CA GLY A 76 -0.68 -5.89 5.03
C GLY A 76 -0.27 -7.25 4.47
N SER A 77 -1.06 -8.27 4.78
CA SER A 77 -0.91 -9.64 4.29
C SER A 77 -2.24 -10.37 4.41
N GLU A 78 -2.36 -11.53 3.76
CA GLU A 78 -3.55 -12.40 3.91
C GLU A 78 -3.74 -12.88 5.35
N THR A 79 -2.68 -12.91 6.16
CA THR A 79 -2.73 -13.29 7.58
C THR A 79 -3.01 -12.12 8.52
N ASN A 80 -3.03 -10.89 8.00
CA ASN A 80 -3.29 -9.70 8.79
C ASN A 80 -4.81 -9.60 9.07
N PRO A 81 -5.22 -9.56 10.36
CA PRO A 81 -6.63 -9.71 10.74
C PRO A 81 -7.52 -8.54 10.30
N ILE A 82 -6.95 -7.38 9.97
CA ILE A 82 -7.72 -6.18 9.59
C ILE A 82 -7.48 -5.74 8.15
N TYR A 83 -6.41 -6.23 7.51
CA TYR A 83 -5.97 -5.75 6.20
C TYR A 83 -7.08 -5.82 5.16
N LYS A 84 -7.75 -6.97 5.02
CA LYS A 84 -8.83 -7.14 4.04
C LYS A 84 -10.01 -6.18 4.28
N ALA A 85 -10.36 -5.94 5.54
CA ALA A 85 -11.43 -5.01 5.90
C ALA A 85 -11.03 -3.55 5.64
N ALA A 86 -9.79 -3.18 5.96
CA ALA A 86 -9.24 -1.85 5.69
C ALA A 86 -9.15 -1.57 4.18
N HIS A 87 -8.60 -2.52 3.41
CA HIS A 87 -8.46 -2.44 1.96
C HIS A 87 -9.83 -2.29 1.27
N SER A 88 -10.82 -3.07 1.71
CA SER A 88 -12.18 -2.98 1.16
C SER A 88 -12.90 -1.67 1.50
N ALA A 89 -12.51 -0.98 2.59
CA ALA A 89 -13.11 0.27 3.03
C ALA A 89 -12.37 1.52 2.49
N ALA A 90 -11.18 1.34 1.93
CA ALA A 90 -10.39 2.39 1.31
C ALA A 90 -11.09 2.92 0.04
N THR A 91 -10.72 4.12 -0.40
CA THR A 91 -11.15 4.62 -1.72
C THR A 91 -10.61 3.70 -2.80
N GLU A 92 -11.39 3.42 -3.83
CA GLU A 92 -10.97 2.50 -4.90
C GLU A 92 -9.65 2.93 -5.57
N GLN A 93 -8.71 2.00 -5.65
CA GLN A 93 -7.44 2.17 -6.37
C GLN A 93 -7.67 2.36 -7.88
N SER A 94 -6.81 3.12 -8.55
CA SER A 94 -6.90 3.36 -10.00
C SER A 94 -6.68 2.08 -10.81
N GLY A 95 -5.86 1.17 -10.27
CA GLY A 95 -5.58 -0.17 -10.81
C GLY A 95 -4.51 -0.86 -9.96
N GLU A 96 -4.47 -2.19 -10.00
CA GLU A 96 -3.49 -2.96 -9.22
C GLU A 96 -2.07 -2.67 -9.73
N ILE A 97 -1.13 -2.43 -8.81
CA ILE A 97 0.28 -2.25 -9.14
C ILE A 97 1.06 -3.50 -8.74
N ARG A 98 1.87 -4.01 -9.67
CA ARG A 98 2.77 -5.14 -9.46
C ARG A 98 4.21 -4.73 -9.68
N SER A 99 5.14 -5.49 -9.11
CA SER A 99 6.57 -5.33 -9.41
C SER A 99 7.26 -6.67 -9.63
N ARG A 100 8.35 -6.63 -10.38
CA ARG A 100 9.30 -7.72 -10.51
C ARG A 100 10.69 -7.20 -10.21
N TYR A 101 11.46 -7.95 -9.43
CA TYR A 101 12.87 -7.64 -9.18
C TYR A 101 13.71 -8.07 -10.37
N LEU A 102 14.75 -7.30 -10.68
CA LEU A 102 15.62 -7.52 -11.83
C LEU A 102 17.06 -7.79 -11.38
N ASP A 103 17.74 -8.68 -12.09
CA ASP A 103 19.19 -8.89 -11.93
C ASP A 103 20.02 -7.82 -12.66
N ARG A 104 21.36 -7.93 -12.59
CA ARG A 104 22.30 -7.01 -13.25
C ARG A 104 22.15 -6.93 -14.77
N MET A 105 21.59 -7.98 -15.38
CA MET A 105 21.35 -8.07 -16.82
C MET A 105 19.95 -7.58 -17.20
N GLY A 106 19.14 -7.19 -16.20
CA GLY A 106 17.78 -6.72 -16.39
C GLY A 106 16.75 -7.84 -16.52
N PHE A 107 17.09 -9.07 -16.15
CA PHE A 107 16.14 -10.20 -16.18
C PHE A 107 15.38 -10.34 -14.86
N PRO A 108 14.09 -10.72 -14.89
CA PRO A 108 13.32 -10.97 -13.68
C PRO A 108 13.95 -12.05 -12.80
N THR A 109 14.05 -11.79 -11.51
CA THR A 109 14.46 -12.79 -10.51
C THR A 109 13.21 -13.49 -9.94
N PRO A 110 13.33 -14.76 -9.49
CA PRO A 110 12.20 -15.52 -8.92
C PRO A 110 11.72 -14.99 -7.55
N GLY A 111 12.25 -13.87 -7.09
CA GLY A 111 11.90 -13.27 -5.80
C GLY A 111 12.95 -12.26 -5.35
N MET A 112 12.83 -11.84 -4.10
CA MET A 112 13.80 -10.95 -3.48
C MET A 112 15.05 -11.74 -3.08
N LEU A 113 16.09 -11.68 -3.92
CA LEU A 113 17.38 -12.35 -3.71
C LEU A 113 18.47 -11.30 -3.37
N PRO A 114 18.80 -11.10 -2.08
CA PRO A 114 19.83 -10.14 -1.67
C PRO A 114 21.16 -10.40 -2.40
N GLY A 115 21.79 -9.33 -2.90
CA GLY A 115 23.04 -9.41 -3.68
C GLY A 115 22.86 -9.75 -5.17
N VAL A 116 21.66 -10.19 -5.59
CA VAL A 116 21.34 -10.46 -7.01
C VAL A 116 20.50 -9.32 -7.61
N ILE A 117 19.61 -8.73 -6.82
CA ILE A 117 18.73 -7.64 -7.28
C ILE A 117 19.58 -6.41 -7.61
N GLN A 118 19.47 -5.93 -8.83
CA GLN A 118 20.04 -4.68 -9.33
C GLN A 118 18.97 -3.76 -9.92
N GLY A 119 17.69 -4.07 -9.74
CA GLY A 119 16.62 -3.24 -10.27
C GLY A 119 15.23 -3.74 -9.94
N ALA A 120 14.23 -2.98 -10.38
CA ALA A 120 12.83 -3.34 -10.32
C ALA A 120 12.08 -2.79 -11.54
N GLU A 121 11.13 -3.56 -12.04
CA GLU A 121 10.15 -3.12 -13.02
C GLU A 121 8.76 -3.14 -12.39
N PHE A 122 7.99 -2.08 -12.64
CA PHE A 122 6.66 -1.85 -12.12
C PHE A 122 5.65 -1.88 -13.25
N TYR A 123 4.50 -2.49 -12.98
CA TYR A 123 3.40 -2.63 -13.93
C TYR A 123 2.09 -2.23 -13.25
N ALA A 124 1.23 -1.58 -14.01
CA ALA A 124 -0.18 -1.44 -13.68
C ALA A 124 -0.97 -2.55 -14.38
N VAL A 125 -1.95 -3.14 -13.69
CA VAL A 125 -2.84 -4.16 -14.24
C VAL A 125 -4.18 -3.51 -14.56
N ASP A 126 -4.58 -3.57 -15.84
CA ASP A 126 -5.89 -3.05 -16.24
C ASP A 126 -7.04 -3.99 -15.85
N ALA A 127 -8.27 -3.54 -16.05
CA ALA A 127 -9.48 -4.32 -15.74
C ALA A 127 -9.59 -5.63 -16.55
N GLN A 128 -8.79 -5.82 -17.61
CA GLN A 128 -8.72 -7.05 -18.40
C GLN A 128 -7.57 -7.96 -17.94
N GLY A 129 -6.87 -7.61 -16.87
CA GLY A 129 -5.74 -8.37 -16.34
C GLY A 129 -4.44 -8.18 -17.12
N ARG A 130 -4.35 -7.19 -18.02
CA ARG A 130 -3.15 -6.95 -18.82
C ARG A 130 -2.16 -6.08 -18.05
N GLU A 131 -0.92 -6.52 -17.99
CA GLU A 131 0.18 -5.76 -17.40
C GLU A 131 0.67 -4.67 -18.36
N ARG A 132 0.78 -3.44 -17.86
CA ARG A 132 1.26 -2.27 -18.58
C ARG A 132 2.46 -1.70 -17.83
N PRO A 133 3.67 -1.65 -18.43
CA PRO A 133 4.85 -1.14 -17.74
C PRO A 133 4.66 0.35 -17.42
N ILE A 134 4.96 0.74 -16.18
CA ILE A 134 4.82 2.11 -15.70
C ILE A 134 6.17 2.74 -15.29
N MET A 135 7.11 1.94 -14.81
CA MET A 135 8.44 2.41 -14.41
C MET A 135 9.43 1.24 -14.35
N ARG A 136 10.67 1.50 -14.73
CA ARG A 136 11.80 0.57 -14.58
C ARG A 136 12.97 1.31 -13.94
N ILE A 137 13.58 0.70 -12.93
CA ILE A 137 14.70 1.25 -12.17
C ILE A 137 15.83 0.21 -12.18
N MET A 138 17.05 0.66 -12.47
CA MET A 138 18.29 -0.12 -12.34
C MET A 138 19.23 0.61 -11.37
N GLN A 139 20.02 -0.14 -10.60
CA GLN A 139 21.06 0.34 -9.68
C GLN A 139 22.44 0.31 -10.34
#